data_AF-A0A1Y1MAM8-F1
#
_entry.id   AF-A0A1Y1MAM8-F1
#
_cell.length_a   1.000
_cell.length_b   1.000
_cell.length_c   1.000
_cell.angle_alpha   90.00
_cell.angle_beta   90.00
_cell.angle_gamma   90.00
#
_symmetry.space_group_name_H-M   'P 1'
#
loop_
_entity.id
_entity.type
_entity.pdbx_description
1 polymer ?
#
loop_
_entity_poly.entity_id
_entity_poly.type
_entity_poly.pdbx_seq_one_letter_code
_entity_poly.pdbx_strand_id
1 'polypeptide(L)'
;MLRSIDANVLQEYYVGSLVEPMVWHYNNSETFRLGASLWDKYGNIFPNIWVASAFKGATSSCQVVPIHKHHVSNHEAWLSDLSLHASKITNLRGITFTGWSRFDHYATLCELLPCSIPSLCLCLKTWLSGSSTAEIYSSVSKMLGYVDNPLQADVIHRPLLDYTTPLNFPGWQVLVGFEWF
;
A
#
# COMPACT_ATOMS: atom_id res chain seq x y z
N MET A 1 13.34 5.34 -13.67
CA MET A 1 14.57 4.98 -14.40
C MET A 1 14.27 4.40 -15.78
N LEU A 2 13.47 3.34 -15.95
CA LEU A 2 13.15 2.79 -17.29
C LEU A 2 12.02 3.51 -18.04
N ARG A 3 11.15 4.23 -17.31
CA ARG A 3 9.96 4.89 -17.89
C ARG A 3 10.29 5.86 -19.03
N SER A 4 11.40 6.60 -18.90
CA SER A 4 11.85 7.62 -19.87
C SER A 4 12.69 7.08 -21.03
N ILE A 5 13.17 5.84 -20.96
CA ILE A 5 14.01 5.24 -22.03
C ILE A 5 13.11 4.83 -23.18
N ASP A 6 13.43 5.17 -24.43
CA ASP A 6 12.58 4.80 -25.58
C ASP A 6 12.36 3.27 -25.68
N ALA A 7 11.16 2.87 -26.14
CA ALA A 7 10.82 1.45 -26.24
C ALA A 7 11.74 0.69 -27.21
N ASN A 8 12.16 1.32 -28.31
CA ASN A 8 13.05 0.70 -29.29
C ASN A 8 14.42 0.38 -28.67
N VAL A 9 14.94 1.28 -27.82
CA VAL A 9 16.19 1.05 -27.08
C VAL A 9 16.04 -0.14 -26.13
N LEU A 10 14.92 -0.26 -25.43
CA LEU A 10 14.70 -1.41 -24.54
C LEU A 10 14.63 -2.74 -25.31
N GLN A 11 14.12 -2.73 -26.54
CA GLN A 11 14.07 -3.90 -27.42
C GLN A 11 15.44 -4.24 -28.01
N GLU A 12 16.13 -3.24 -28.57
CA GLU A 12 17.45 -3.38 -29.21
C GLU A 12 18.47 -4.03 -28.28
N TYR A 13 18.46 -3.63 -27.01
CA TYR A 13 19.37 -4.16 -25.99
C TYR A 13 18.77 -5.33 -25.18
N TYR A 14 17.63 -5.87 -25.60
CA TYR A 14 16.97 -7.02 -24.98
C TYR A 14 16.72 -6.86 -23.48
N VAL A 15 16.49 -5.64 -23.00
CA VAL A 15 16.37 -5.34 -21.56
C VAL A 15 15.23 -6.14 -20.92
N GLY A 16 14.16 -6.38 -21.69
CA GLY A 16 13.01 -7.18 -21.29
C GLY A 16 13.32 -8.61 -20.84
N SER A 17 14.40 -9.22 -21.35
CA SER A 17 14.82 -10.57 -20.96
C SER A 17 15.83 -10.58 -19.80
N LEU A 18 16.37 -9.43 -19.42
CA LEU A 18 17.42 -9.30 -18.42
C LEU A 18 16.89 -8.88 -17.05
N VAL A 19 15.78 -8.14 -17.00
CA VAL A 19 15.21 -7.60 -15.75
C VAL A 19 13.69 -7.66 -15.72
N GLU A 20 13.13 -7.73 -14.52
CA GLU A 20 11.70 -7.60 -14.28
C GLU A 20 11.42 -6.25 -13.60
N PRO A 21 10.65 -5.34 -14.21
CA PRO A 21 10.37 -4.04 -13.60
C PRO A 21 9.37 -4.17 -12.45
N MET A 22 9.64 -3.41 -11.39
CA MET A 22 8.66 -3.14 -10.32
C MET A 22 8.04 -1.76 -10.52
N VAL A 23 6.75 -1.72 -10.85
CA VAL A 23 5.98 -0.47 -10.96
C VAL A 23 5.41 -0.11 -9.60
N TRP A 24 5.76 1.05 -9.08
CA TRP A 24 5.29 1.52 -7.77
C TRP A 24 4.50 2.82 -7.89
N HIS A 25 3.48 2.97 -7.05
CA HIS A 25 2.66 4.17 -6.93
C HIS A 25 1.94 4.14 -5.59
N TYR A 26 2.04 5.22 -4.81
CA TYR A 26 1.63 5.23 -3.40
C TYR A 26 0.42 6.12 -3.10
N ASN A 27 0.01 6.99 -4.03
CA ASN A 27 -1.14 7.85 -3.76
C ASN A 27 -2.46 7.07 -3.69
N ASN A 28 -3.43 7.66 -2.99
CA ASN A 28 -4.82 7.20 -2.94
C ASN A 28 -5.50 7.24 -4.32
N SER A 29 -6.69 6.64 -4.43
CA SER A 29 -7.44 6.52 -5.70
C SER A 29 -7.75 7.86 -6.38
N GLU A 30 -7.97 8.93 -5.60
CA GLU A 30 -8.25 10.27 -6.12
C GLU A 30 -7.13 10.78 -7.05
N THR A 31 -5.88 10.50 -6.68
CA THR A 31 -4.69 11.00 -7.37
C THR A 31 -3.82 9.89 -7.98
N PHE A 32 -4.28 8.64 -7.95
CA PHE A 32 -3.58 7.49 -8.54
C PHE A 32 -3.61 7.54 -10.07
N ARG A 33 -2.48 7.76 -10.73
CA ARG A 33 -2.41 7.86 -12.21
C ARG A 33 -1.10 7.28 -12.74
N LEU A 34 -1.16 6.08 -13.35
CA LEU A 34 -0.03 5.47 -14.06
C LEU A 34 -0.06 5.73 -15.58
N GLY A 35 -1.27 5.80 -16.16
CA GLY A 35 -1.51 6.06 -17.58
C GLY A 35 -1.40 4.80 -18.46
N ALA A 36 -2.32 4.67 -19.42
CA ALA A 36 -2.40 3.49 -20.30
C ALA A 36 -1.10 3.22 -21.09
N SER A 37 -0.39 4.28 -21.48
CA SER A 37 0.86 4.21 -22.24
C SER A 37 1.99 3.50 -21.47
N LEU A 38 1.96 3.54 -20.13
CA LEU A 38 2.91 2.78 -19.32
C LEU A 38 2.72 1.29 -19.58
N TRP A 39 1.48 0.82 -19.50
CA TRP A 39 1.13 -0.59 -19.68
C TRP A 39 1.30 -1.05 -21.12
N ASP A 40 1.00 -0.20 -22.11
CA ASP A 40 1.29 -0.49 -23.53
C ASP A 40 2.79 -0.74 -23.73
N LYS A 41 3.62 0.14 -23.19
CA LYS A 41 5.06 0.01 -23.30
C LYS A 41 5.57 -1.20 -22.52
N TYR A 42 5.23 -1.30 -21.24
CA TYR A 42 5.82 -2.31 -20.37
C TYR A 42 5.34 -3.71 -20.74
N GLY A 43 4.08 -3.87 -21.15
CA GLY A 43 3.54 -5.12 -21.66
C GLY A 43 4.23 -5.62 -22.93
N ASN A 44 4.65 -4.70 -23.81
CA ASN A 44 5.36 -5.06 -25.05
C ASN A 44 6.85 -5.37 -24.83
N ILE A 45 7.46 -4.87 -23.76
CA ILE A 45 8.89 -5.02 -23.50
C ILE A 45 9.17 -6.15 -22.51
N PHE A 46 8.43 -6.22 -21.41
CA PHE A 46 8.76 -7.05 -20.27
C PHE A 46 7.74 -8.20 -20.14
N PRO A 47 8.17 -9.47 -20.28
CA PRO A 47 7.27 -10.61 -20.10
C PRO A 47 6.70 -10.71 -18.70
N ASN A 48 7.46 -10.27 -17.69
CA ASN A 48 7.14 -10.38 -16.27
C ASN A 48 7.19 -9.00 -15.61
N ILE A 49 6.17 -8.65 -14.84
CA ILE A 49 6.08 -7.37 -14.14
C ILE A 49 5.74 -7.61 -12.66
N TRP A 50 6.31 -6.79 -11.78
CA TRP A 50 5.91 -6.65 -10.39
C TRP A 50 5.25 -5.30 -10.15
N VAL A 51 4.39 -5.23 -9.14
CA VAL A 51 3.85 -3.95 -8.65
C VAL A 51 4.15 -3.74 -7.18
N ALA A 52 4.08 -2.49 -6.72
CA ALA A 52 4.25 -2.17 -5.32
C ALA A 52 3.31 -1.06 -4.84
N SER A 53 2.61 -1.34 -3.75
CA SER A 53 1.76 -0.42 -2.98
C SER A 53 2.47 -0.02 -1.67
N ALA A 54 1.83 0.83 -0.85
CA ALA A 54 2.34 1.18 0.47
C ALA A 54 1.26 0.99 1.55
N PHE A 55 1.59 0.29 2.63
CA PHE A 55 0.69 0.12 3.80
C PHE A 55 1.00 1.09 4.95
N LYS A 56 2.16 1.76 4.89
CA LYS A 56 2.60 2.84 5.78
C LYS A 56 3.60 3.75 5.06
N GLY A 57 3.88 4.92 5.62
CA GLY A 57 4.76 5.91 5.00
C GLY A 57 4.17 6.44 3.69
N ALA A 58 4.95 7.20 2.92
CA ALA A 58 4.51 7.77 1.63
C ALA A 58 3.25 8.68 1.69
N THR A 59 2.75 9.02 2.88
CA THR A 59 1.66 9.98 3.08
C THR A 59 2.16 11.33 3.58
N SER A 60 2.91 11.36 4.70
CA SER A 60 3.52 12.59 5.25
C SER A 60 4.81 12.29 6.00
N SER A 61 5.76 13.25 5.97
CA SER A 61 7.11 13.13 6.54
C SER A 61 7.19 12.98 8.06
N CYS A 62 6.13 13.37 8.77
CA CYS A 62 6.04 13.32 10.22
C CYS A 62 4.82 12.51 10.71
N GLN A 63 4.25 11.65 9.86
CA GLN A 63 3.12 10.80 10.25
C GLN A 63 3.61 9.76 11.26
N VAL A 64 2.92 9.64 12.40
CA VAL A 64 3.26 8.67 13.47
C VAL A 64 2.36 7.43 13.45
N VAL A 65 1.10 7.59 13.01
CA VAL A 65 0.14 6.49 12.83
C VAL A 65 -0.46 6.56 11.42
N PRO A 66 -0.57 5.43 10.67
CA PRO A 66 -1.00 5.49 9.28
C PRO A 66 -2.44 5.97 9.12
N ILE A 67 -2.71 6.56 7.96
CA ILE A 67 -4.07 6.93 7.54
C ILE A 67 -4.66 5.73 6.79
N HIS A 68 -5.45 4.90 7.48
CA HIS A 68 -5.97 3.64 6.93
C HIS A 68 -6.67 3.83 5.57
N LYS A 69 -7.59 4.80 5.46
CA LYS A 69 -8.27 5.11 4.21
C LYS A 69 -7.32 5.42 3.06
N HIS A 70 -6.22 6.14 3.31
CA HIS A 70 -5.25 6.44 2.25
C HIS A 70 -4.62 5.17 1.70
N HIS A 71 -4.11 4.30 2.57
CA HIS A 71 -3.45 3.06 2.17
C HIS A 71 -4.42 2.06 1.56
N VAL A 72 -5.58 1.86 2.16
CA VAL A 72 -6.63 0.98 1.60
C VAL A 72 -7.06 1.47 0.21
N SER A 73 -7.32 2.77 0.06
CA SER A 73 -7.66 3.39 -1.22
C SER A 73 -6.55 3.24 -2.27
N ASN A 74 -5.27 3.32 -1.89
CA ASN A 74 -4.14 3.01 -2.78
C ASN A 74 -4.18 1.56 -3.27
N HIS A 75 -4.51 0.60 -2.40
CA HIS A 75 -4.59 -0.82 -2.77
C HIS A 75 -5.81 -1.10 -3.68
N GLU A 76 -6.95 -0.45 -3.44
CA GLU A 76 -8.10 -0.52 -4.33
C GLU A 76 -7.82 0.09 -5.71
N ALA A 77 -7.10 1.22 -5.75
CA ALA A 77 -6.70 1.84 -7.01
C ALA A 77 -5.79 0.92 -7.84
N TRP A 78 -4.87 0.20 -7.19
CA TRP A 78 -4.05 -0.82 -7.83
C TRP A 78 -4.87 -1.98 -8.39
N LEU A 79 -5.80 -2.52 -7.60
CA LEU A 79 -6.70 -3.59 -8.06
C LEU A 79 -7.51 -3.14 -9.30
N SER A 80 -8.03 -1.93 -9.27
CA SER A 80 -8.77 -1.35 -10.39
C SER A 80 -7.90 -1.13 -11.63
N ASP A 81 -6.72 -0.52 -11.49
CA ASP A 81 -5.82 -0.22 -12.61
C ASP A 81 -5.27 -1.50 -13.27
N LEU A 82 -4.92 -2.51 -12.48
CA LEU A 82 -4.51 -3.81 -12.99
C LEU A 82 -5.64 -4.55 -13.70
N SER A 83 -6.85 -4.50 -13.16
CA SER A 83 -8.02 -5.11 -13.80
C SER A 83 -8.33 -4.44 -15.14
N LEU A 84 -8.21 -3.11 -15.21
CA LEU A 84 -8.42 -2.33 -16.43
C LEU A 84 -7.40 -2.66 -17.53
N HIS A 85 -6.14 -2.94 -17.14
CA HIS A 85 -5.04 -3.17 -18.07
C HIS A 85 -4.59 -4.63 -18.15
N ALA A 86 -5.39 -5.56 -17.64
CA ALA A 86 -5.03 -6.99 -17.56
C ALA A 86 -4.64 -7.57 -18.94
N SER A 87 -5.30 -7.15 -20.02
CA SER A 87 -5.00 -7.60 -21.39
C SER A 87 -3.63 -7.14 -21.91
N LYS A 88 -3.02 -6.13 -21.29
CA LYS A 88 -1.70 -5.60 -21.66
C LYS A 88 -0.57 -6.23 -20.85
N ILE A 89 -0.88 -6.94 -19.77
CA ILE A 89 0.10 -7.51 -18.86
C ILE A 89 0.22 -9.01 -19.15
N THR A 90 1.35 -9.43 -19.72
CA THR A 90 1.58 -10.85 -20.02
C THR A 90 1.63 -11.69 -18.75
N ASN A 91 2.40 -11.27 -17.74
CA ASN A 91 2.52 -11.97 -16.47
C ASN A 91 2.77 -11.01 -15.30
N LEU A 92 1.77 -10.88 -14.42
CA LEU A 92 1.94 -10.20 -13.13
C LEU A 92 2.51 -11.19 -12.12
N ARG A 93 3.78 -11.02 -11.73
CA ARG A 93 4.49 -11.93 -10.83
C ARG A 93 4.02 -11.83 -9.39
N GLY A 94 3.56 -10.65 -8.99
CA GLY A 94 3.03 -10.39 -7.67
C GLY A 94 3.07 -8.92 -7.31
N ILE A 95 2.69 -8.65 -6.07
CA ILE A 95 2.72 -7.34 -5.45
C ILE A 95 3.58 -7.33 -4.19
N THR A 96 4.37 -6.27 -4.00
CA THR A 96 5.07 -5.98 -2.76
C THR A 96 4.36 -4.87 -1.99
N PHE A 97 4.09 -5.08 -0.70
CA PHE A 97 3.56 -4.04 0.17
C PHE A 97 4.72 -3.34 0.87
N THR A 98 4.96 -2.09 0.49
CA THR A 98 6.08 -1.31 1.04
C THR A 98 5.68 -0.55 2.30
N GLY A 99 6.67 -0.26 3.14
CA GLY A 99 6.47 0.53 4.35
C GLY A 99 7.65 1.47 4.57
N TRP A 100 7.62 2.63 3.91
CA TRP A 100 8.72 3.61 3.97
C TRP A 100 8.95 4.08 5.41
N SER A 101 10.21 4.18 5.80
CA SER A 101 10.60 4.60 7.15
C SER A 101 11.03 6.06 7.22
N ARG A 102 11.38 6.71 6.10
CA ARG A 102 11.77 8.11 5.99
C ARG A 102 11.48 8.63 4.58
N PHE A 103 11.31 9.95 4.44
CA PHE A 103 11.14 10.61 3.13
C PHE A 103 12.46 11.01 2.48
N ASP A 104 13.46 11.32 3.30
CA ASP A 104 14.82 11.55 2.88
C ASP A 104 15.79 11.05 3.97
N HIS A 105 17.09 11.20 3.72
CA HIS A 105 18.13 10.67 4.61
C HIS A 105 18.16 11.33 6.01
N TYR A 106 17.73 12.59 6.11
CA TYR A 106 17.78 13.39 7.34
C TYR A 106 16.41 13.57 8.00
N ALA A 107 15.33 13.14 7.35
CA ALA A 107 13.99 13.17 7.88
C ALA A 107 13.82 12.30 9.13
N THR A 108 12.86 12.68 9.96
CA THR A 108 12.35 11.87 11.06
C THR A 108 11.83 10.53 10.56
N LEU A 109 11.75 9.55 11.46
CA LEU A 109 11.08 8.30 11.14
C LEU A 109 9.59 8.55 10.88
N CYS A 110 9.07 7.93 9.84
CA CYS A 110 7.63 7.79 9.63
C CYS A 110 7.05 6.76 10.62
N GLU A 111 5.82 6.32 10.35
CA GLU A 111 5.10 5.37 11.19
C GLU A 111 5.92 4.10 11.45
N LEU A 112 5.98 3.71 12.71
CA LEU A 112 6.63 2.49 13.12
C LEU A 112 5.81 1.27 12.68
N LEU A 113 6.48 0.14 12.55
CA LEU A 113 5.82 -1.11 12.15
C LEU A 113 4.65 -1.49 13.08
N PRO A 114 4.76 -1.44 14.42
CA PRO A 114 3.64 -1.80 15.30
C PRO A 114 2.41 -0.91 15.08
N CYS A 115 2.62 0.40 14.90
CA CYS A 115 1.55 1.36 14.59
C CYS A 115 0.86 1.07 13.25
N SER A 116 1.53 0.32 12.38
CA SER A 116 1.10 0.06 11.01
C SER A 116 0.51 -1.33 10.79
N ILE A 117 0.49 -2.20 11.80
CA ILE A 117 -0.10 -3.54 11.69
C ILE A 117 -1.59 -3.48 11.30
N PRO A 118 -2.44 -2.60 11.88
CA PRO A 118 -3.83 -2.48 11.45
C PRO A 118 -3.96 -2.13 9.96
N SER A 119 -3.19 -1.14 9.50
CA SER A 119 -3.14 -0.73 8.09
C SER A 119 -2.69 -1.89 7.19
N LEU A 120 -1.62 -2.60 7.58
CA LEU A 120 -1.13 -3.78 6.85
C LEU A 120 -2.21 -4.87 6.72
N CYS A 121 -2.90 -5.19 7.80
CA CYS A 121 -3.96 -6.21 7.79
C CYS A 121 -5.14 -5.80 6.90
N LEU A 122 -5.56 -4.53 6.95
CA LEU A 122 -6.62 -4.00 6.08
C LEU A 122 -6.19 -4.12 4.61
N CYS A 123 -5.01 -3.60 4.26
CA CYS A 123 -4.43 -3.69 2.92
C CYS A 123 -4.35 -5.13 2.40
N LEU A 124 -3.91 -6.09 3.24
CA LEU A 124 -3.84 -7.51 2.87
C LEU A 124 -5.22 -8.08 2.61
N LYS A 125 -6.18 -7.79 3.49
CA LYS A 125 -7.56 -8.27 3.32
C LYS A 125 -8.21 -7.69 2.07
N THR A 126 -7.98 -6.42 1.74
CA THR A 126 -8.44 -5.78 0.49
C THR A 126 -7.97 -6.55 -0.75
N TRP A 127 -6.74 -7.05 -0.78
CA TRP A 127 -6.25 -7.85 -1.91
C TRP A 127 -6.84 -9.26 -1.94
N LEU A 128 -7.03 -9.88 -0.78
CA LEU A 128 -7.64 -11.21 -0.70
C LEU A 128 -9.13 -11.22 -1.08
N SER A 129 -9.85 -10.11 -0.86
CA SER A 129 -11.26 -9.94 -1.21
C SER A 129 -11.49 -9.25 -2.57
N GLY A 130 -10.46 -8.59 -3.12
CA GLY A 130 -10.56 -7.77 -4.33
C GLY A 130 -11.23 -6.40 -4.14
N SER A 131 -11.59 -6.02 -2.91
CA SER A 131 -12.21 -4.72 -2.58
C SER A 131 -12.17 -4.44 -1.07
N SER A 132 -12.35 -3.19 -0.64
CA SER A 132 -12.53 -2.88 0.78
C SER A 132 -14.00 -2.69 1.14
N THR A 133 -14.48 -3.40 2.16
CA THR A 133 -15.87 -3.32 2.65
C THR A 133 -15.93 -3.15 4.16
N ALA A 134 -17.09 -2.77 4.70
CA ALA A 134 -17.31 -2.65 6.14
C ALA A 134 -17.07 -3.98 6.87
N GLU A 135 -17.38 -5.11 6.23
CA GLU A 135 -17.15 -6.45 6.76
C GLU A 135 -15.65 -6.75 6.92
N ILE A 136 -14.82 -6.24 6.01
CA ILE A 136 -13.35 -6.36 6.12
C ILE A 136 -12.84 -5.58 7.31
N TYR A 137 -13.29 -4.33 7.48
CA TYR A 137 -12.93 -3.53 8.66
C TYR A 137 -13.37 -4.22 9.96
N SER A 138 -14.60 -4.75 10.00
CA SER A 138 -15.09 -5.50 11.16
C SER A 138 -14.28 -6.78 11.42
N SER A 139 -13.96 -7.54 10.37
CA SER A 139 -13.17 -8.77 10.45
C SER A 139 -11.76 -8.51 10.98
N VAL A 140 -11.07 -7.49 10.43
CA VAL A 140 -9.73 -7.10 10.87
C VAL A 140 -9.76 -6.54 12.29
N SER A 141 -10.78 -5.74 12.63
CA SER A 141 -10.97 -5.21 13.99
C SER A 141 -11.04 -6.36 15.01
N LYS A 142 -11.92 -7.33 14.77
CA LYS A 142 -12.06 -8.52 15.64
C LYS A 142 -10.76 -9.32 15.74
N MET A 143 -10.08 -9.54 14.62
CA MET A 143 -8.80 -10.27 14.58
C MET A 143 -7.73 -9.58 15.43
N LEU A 144 -7.67 -8.26 15.38
CA LEU A 144 -6.66 -7.46 16.10
C LEU A 144 -7.10 -7.08 17.53
N GLY A 145 -8.27 -7.51 17.99
CA GLY A 145 -8.75 -7.26 19.37
C GLY A 145 -9.44 -5.92 19.58
N TYR A 146 -9.85 -5.22 18.52
CA TYR A 146 -10.70 -4.03 18.63
C TYR A 146 -12.15 -4.45 18.90
N VAL A 147 -12.55 -4.48 20.17
CA VAL A 147 -13.90 -4.89 20.62
C VAL A 147 -14.86 -3.70 20.65
N ASP A 148 -14.51 -2.66 21.42
CA ASP A 148 -15.41 -1.53 21.67
C ASP A 148 -15.30 -0.43 20.60
N ASN A 149 -14.09 -0.24 20.07
CA ASN A 149 -13.78 0.80 19.09
C ASN A 149 -13.22 0.16 17.81
N PRO A 150 -14.08 -0.35 16.90
CA PRO A 150 -13.62 -0.98 15.67
C PRO A 150 -12.84 0.00 14.81
N LEU A 151 -11.90 -0.53 14.01
CA LEU A 151 -11.17 0.23 13.01
C LEU A 151 -12.13 0.91 12.04
N GLN A 152 -11.90 2.18 11.80
CA GLN A 152 -12.64 2.97 10.82
C GLN A 152 -11.72 3.36 9.66
N ALA A 153 -12.33 3.57 8.48
CA ALA A 153 -11.62 4.08 7.33
C ALA A 153 -11.16 5.52 7.59
N ASP A 154 -12.09 6.36 8.04
CA ASP A 154 -11.85 7.75 8.44
C ASP A 154 -11.61 7.80 9.95
N VAL A 155 -10.37 8.05 10.37
CA VAL A 155 -10.08 8.32 11.79
C VAL A 155 -10.32 9.80 12.05
N ILE A 156 -11.44 10.11 12.71
CA ILE A 156 -11.86 11.49 12.95
C ILE A 156 -11.17 12.07 14.21
N HIS A 157 -10.93 11.24 15.23
CA HIS A 157 -10.31 11.65 16.49
C HIS A 157 -9.37 10.58 17.06
N ARG A 158 -8.31 11.02 17.74
CA ARG A 158 -7.38 10.19 18.53
C ARG A 158 -7.29 10.76 19.96
N PRO A 159 -7.04 9.92 20.99
CA PRO A 159 -6.86 8.47 20.90
C PRO A 159 -8.18 7.71 20.67
N LEU A 160 -8.11 6.58 19.94
CA LEU A 160 -9.28 5.70 19.72
C LEU A 160 -9.39 4.63 20.80
N LEU A 161 -8.29 4.36 21.50
CA LEU A 161 -8.17 3.28 22.48
C LEU A 161 -7.72 3.82 23.84
N ASP A 162 -8.36 3.30 24.89
CA ASP A 162 -7.83 3.39 26.24
C ASP A 162 -6.62 2.44 26.38
N TYR A 163 -5.63 2.83 27.19
CA TYR A 163 -4.43 2.03 27.46
C TYR A 163 -4.72 0.73 28.21
N THR A 164 -5.93 0.59 28.75
CA THR A 164 -6.39 -0.58 29.50
C THR A 164 -6.87 -1.72 28.63
N THR A 165 -7.19 -1.48 27.35
CA THR A 165 -7.74 -2.51 26.44
C THR A 165 -6.62 -3.20 25.64
N PRO A 166 -6.26 -4.45 25.94
CA PRO A 166 -5.21 -5.16 25.22
C PRO A 166 -5.65 -5.52 23.80
N LEU A 167 -4.77 -5.30 22.82
CA LEU A 167 -4.97 -5.73 21.44
C LEU A 167 -4.19 -7.01 21.13
N ASN A 168 -4.62 -7.71 20.08
CA ASN A 168 -4.11 -9.03 19.71
C ASN A 168 -3.04 -8.95 18.59
N PHE A 169 -2.03 -8.09 18.75
CA PHE A 169 -0.88 -8.05 17.84
C PHE A 169 0.41 -7.52 18.50
N PRO A 170 1.60 -7.89 18.00
CA PRO A 170 2.86 -7.47 18.58
C PRO A 170 3.07 -5.96 18.58
N GLY A 171 3.47 -5.41 19.73
CA GLY A 171 3.78 -3.98 19.88
C GLY A 171 2.54 -3.07 19.88
N TRP A 172 1.36 -3.60 20.16
CA TRP A 172 0.14 -2.78 20.27
C TRP A 172 0.25 -1.65 21.31
N GLN A 173 1.03 -1.84 22.37
CA GLN A 173 1.28 -0.79 23.37
C GLN A 173 1.99 0.41 22.75
N VAL A 174 2.81 0.19 21.73
CA VAL A 174 3.47 1.27 20.97
C VAL A 174 2.43 2.04 20.16
N LEU A 175 1.52 1.35 19.47
CA LEU A 175 0.41 2.01 18.77
C LEU A 175 -0.38 2.89 19.73
N VAL A 176 -0.86 2.32 20.84
CA VAL A 176 -1.63 3.06 21.84
C VAL A 176 -0.82 4.25 22.34
N GLY A 177 0.46 4.08 22.73
CA GLY A 177 1.29 5.20 23.16
C GLY A 177 1.38 6.35 22.14
N PHE A 178 1.46 6.04 20.84
CA PHE A 178 1.47 7.05 19.78
C PHE A 178 0.10 7.65 19.45
N GLU A 179 -1.02 6.99 19.79
CA GLU A 179 -2.35 7.60 19.64
C GLU A 179 -2.60 8.73 20.66
N TRP A 180 -1.84 8.75 21.75
CA TRP A 180 -1.91 9.75 22.82
C TRP A 180 -0.90 10.89 22.66
N PHE A 181 -0.04 10.84 21.63
CA PHE A 181 0.95 11.87 21.30
C PHE A 181 0.34 12.92 20.35
#